data_AF-A0A926NI50-F1
#
_entry.id   AF-A0A926NI50-F1
#
_cell.length_a   1.000
_cell.length_b   1.000
_cell.length_c   1.000
_cell.angle_alpha   90.00
_cell.angle_beta   90.00
_cell.angle_gamma   90.00
#
_symmetry.space_group_name_H-M   'P 1'
#
loop_
_entity.id
_entity.type
_entity.pdbx_description
1 polymer ?
#
loop_
_entity_poly.entity_id
_entity_poly.type
_entity_poly.pdbx_seq_one_letter_code
_entity_poly.pdbx_strand_id
1 'polypeptide(L)'
;MKPTDEQLKTLQDYLHETLVYREAYEEIYDHILTALEDQPGNISYQDAINNIIRNDFGDPKNLLKVEKGIKEGLVNDAIRKYFAYLKSYFTFPGIFYTITGVMASYYFFSYSAFSPGIIFWIFAFLVIAPSVIWLMRLYNTGYILDTTRKSARDKLFETFTGVPIRIGLIPMAFINLTDYKIWQENNYYFITLFFVIGVVYNLALYRLYKDEFNNAPAI
;
A
#
# COMPACT_ATOMS: atom_id res chain seq x y z
N MET A 1 15.48 5.76 -33.83
CA MET A 1 14.99 7.11 -34.24
C MET A 1 14.84 8.01 -33.01
N LYS A 2 15.19 9.31 -33.07
CA LYS A 2 14.91 10.25 -31.96
C LYS A 2 13.57 10.97 -32.18
N PRO A 3 12.60 10.86 -31.27
CA PRO A 3 11.29 11.51 -31.41
C PRO A 3 11.37 13.02 -31.16
N THR A 4 10.47 13.79 -31.78
CA THR A 4 10.27 15.21 -31.47
C THR A 4 9.41 15.40 -30.21
N ASP A 5 9.41 16.59 -29.62
CA ASP A 5 8.58 16.89 -28.45
C ASP A 5 7.07 16.67 -28.70
N GLU A 6 6.59 16.99 -29.90
CA GLU A 6 5.20 16.76 -30.31
C GLU A 6 4.86 15.26 -30.43
N GLN A 7 5.81 14.48 -30.94
CA GLN A 7 5.70 13.03 -31.05
C GLN A 7 5.70 12.34 -29.68
N LEU A 8 6.57 12.81 -28.78
CA LEU A 8 6.58 12.38 -27.38
C LEU A 8 5.26 12.68 -26.70
N LYS A 9 4.72 13.89 -26.87
CA LYS A 9 3.43 14.27 -26.30
C LYS A 9 2.29 13.39 -26.81
N THR A 10 2.26 13.10 -28.11
CA THR A 10 1.22 12.23 -28.69
C THR A 10 1.27 10.81 -28.13
N LEU A 11 2.46 10.26 -27.95
CA LEU A 11 2.64 8.95 -27.31
C LEU A 11 2.22 8.99 -25.84
N GLN A 12 2.60 10.05 -25.11
CA GLN A 12 2.20 10.24 -23.72
C GLN A 12 0.68 10.31 -23.59
N ASP A 13 0.00 11.09 -24.44
CA ASP A 13 -1.46 11.24 -24.44
C ASP A 13 -2.16 9.89 -24.74
N TYR A 14 -1.69 9.16 -25.77
CA TYR A 14 -2.21 7.82 -26.11
C TYR A 14 -2.10 6.82 -24.95
N LEU A 15 -0.91 6.73 -24.33
CA LEU A 15 -0.69 5.86 -23.17
C LEU A 15 -1.46 6.36 -21.95
N HIS A 16 -1.67 7.68 -21.83
CA HIS A 16 -2.45 8.27 -20.75
C HIS A 16 -3.93 7.84 -20.83
N GLU A 17 -4.52 7.87 -22.03
CA GLU A 17 -5.90 7.42 -22.24
C GLU A 17 -6.06 5.90 -22.08
N THR A 18 -5.01 5.14 -22.39
CA THR A 18 -5.07 3.68 -22.41
C THR A 18 -4.77 3.04 -21.05
N LEU A 19 -3.78 3.56 -20.30
CA LEU A 19 -3.27 2.95 -19.07
C LEU A 19 -3.71 3.75 -17.83
N VAL A 20 -4.12 3.04 -16.78
CA VAL A 20 -4.62 3.62 -15.53
C VAL A 20 -3.52 3.81 -14.50
N TYR A 21 -2.64 2.82 -14.37
CA TYR A 21 -1.61 2.79 -13.32
C TYR A 21 -0.31 3.44 -13.77
N ARG A 22 0.26 4.27 -12.88
CA ARG A 22 1.53 4.97 -13.13
C ARG A 22 2.67 4.01 -13.48
N GLU A 23 2.81 2.92 -12.72
CA GLU A 23 3.93 1.99 -12.90
C GLU A 23 3.90 1.31 -14.28
N ALA A 24 2.72 0.91 -14.74
CA ALA A 24 2.55 0.33 -16.06
C ALA A 24 2.77 1.36 -17.18
N TYR A 25 2.34 2.60 -16.96
CA TYR A 25 2.60 3.69 -17.89
C TYR A 25 4.10 3.97 -18.03
N GLU A 26 4.82 4.13 -16.92
CA GLU A 26 6.26 4.42 -16.92
C GLU A 26 7.05 3.29 -17.59
N GLU A 27 6.74 2.03 -17.26
CA GLU A 27 7.41 0.86 -17.83
C GLU A 27 7.15 0.72 -19.34
N ILE A 28 5.90 0.84 -19.79
CA ILE A 28 5.55 0.73 -21.21
C ILE A 28 6.10 1.92 -22.01
N TYR A 29 6.07 3.12 -21.44
CA TYR A 29 6.62 4.31 -22.07
C TYR A 29 8.14 4.20 -22.28
N ASP A 30 8.88 3.83 -21.24
CA ASP A 30 10.33 3.64 -21.30
C ASP A 30 10.72 2.52 -22.28
N HIS A 31 9.96 1.42 -22.27
CA HIS A 31 10.14 0.33 -23.23
C HIS A 31 9.92 0.79 -24.68
N ILE A 32 8.86 1.54 -24.95
CA ILE A 32 8.58 2.06 -26.31
C ILE A 32 9.67 3.06 -26.74
N LEU A 33 10.13 3.94 -25.85
CA LEU A 33 11.21 4.86 -26.16
C LEU A 33 12.51 4.12 -26.51
N THR A 34 12.87 3.12 -25.71
CA THR A 34 14.04 2.27 -25.96
C THR A 34 13.91 1.54 -27.30
N ALA A 35 12.76 0.91 -27.55
CA ALA A 35 12.51 0.18 -28.80
C ALA A 35 12.46 1.12 -30.03
N LEU A 36 12.04 2.38 -29.86
CA LEU A 36 12.07 3.39 -30.91
C LEU A 36 13.50 3.77 -31.32
N GLU A 37 14.48 3.70 -30.41
CA GLU A 37 15.87 3.96 -30.73
C GLU A 37 16.40 2.96 -31.76
N ASP A 38 15.99 1.69 -31.64
CA ASP A 38 16.37 0.58 -32.51
C ASP A 38 15.63 0.53 -33.87
N GLN A 39 14.59 1.36 -34.06
CA GLN A 39 13.83 1.36 -35.32
C GLN A 39 14.61 2.03 -36.47
N PRO A 40 14.53 1.46 -37.70
CA PRO A 40 15.15 2.04 -38.88
C PRO A 40 14.63 3.45 -39.17
N GLY A 41 15.53 4.39 -39.48
CA GLY A 41 15.19 5.81 -39.71
C GLY A 41 14.31 6.11 -40.93
N ASN A 42 13.99 5.09 -41.74
CA ASN A 42 13.15 5.23 -42.94
C ASN A 42 11.66 4.94 -42.68
N ILE A 43 11.29 4.52 -41.46
CA ILE A 43 9.91 4.21 -41.09
C ILE A 43 9.28 5.45 -40.46
N SER A 44 8.00 5.71 -40.74
CA SER A 44 7.28 6.81 -40.09
C SER A 44 7.17 6.55 -38.58
N TYR A 45 7.16 7.62 -37.76
CA TYR A 45 7.05 7.49 -36.30
C TYR A 45 5.83 6.68 -35.86
N GLN A 46 4.69 6.90 -36.53
CA GLN A 46 3.44 6.25 -36.17
C GLN A 46 3.45 4.75 -36.56
N ASP A 47 4.05 4.41 -37.69
CA ASP A 47 4.25 3.02 -38.08
C ASP A 47 5.27 2.32 -37.17
N ALA A 48 6.31 3.03 -36.74
CA ALA A 48 7.31 2.53 -35.79
C ALA A 48 6.65 2.18 -34.44
N ILE A 49 5.81 3.06 -33.87
CA ILE A 49 5.06 2.77 -32.64
C ILE A 49 4.11 1.59 -32.84
N ASN A 50 3.32 1.59 -33.92
CA ASN A 50 2.37 0.52 -34.18
C ASN A 50 3.07 -0.83 -34.32
N ASN A 51 4.24 -0.85 -34.96
CA ASN A 51 5.07 -2.04 -35.07
C ASN A 51 5.62 -2.48 -33.71
N ILE A 52 6.10 -1.57 -32.87
CA ILE A 52 6.54 -1.89 -31.51
C ILE A 52 5.39 -2.46 -30.69
N ILE A 53 4.23 -1.79 -30.66
CA ILE A 53 3.03 -2.26 -29.94
C ILE A 53 2.64 -3.66 -30.43
N ARG A 54 2.63 -3.88 -31.74
CA ARG A 54 2.24 -5.17 -32.33
C ARG A 54 3.27 -6.27 -32.11
N ASN A 55 4.56 -5.97 -32.19
CA ASN A 55 5.61 -6.98 -32.08
C ASN A 55 5.89 -7.35 -30.62
N ASP A 56 5.94 -6.36 -29.73
CA ASP A 56 6.37 -6.56 -28.34
C ASP A 56 5.18 -6.86 -27.43
N PHE A 57 4.02 -6.27 -27.73
CA PHE A 57 2.80 -6.41 -26.93
C PHE A 57 1.70 -7.19 -27.67
N GLY A 58 1.81 -7.41 -28.98
CA GLY A 58 0.85 -8.17 -29.78
C GLY A 58 -0.30 -7.31 -30.35
N ASP A 59 -1.16 -6.78 -29.48
CA ASP A 59 -2.33 -5.96 -29.83
C ASP A 59 -2.44 -4.87 -28.75
N PRO A 60 -2.88 -3.63 -29.08
CA PRO A 60 -3.24 -2.61 -28.08
C PRO A 60 -4.06 -3.14 -26.89
N LYS A 61 -4.95 -4.13 -27.09
CA LYS A 61 -5.71 -4.77 -26.01
C LYS A 61 -4.84 -5.52 -24.99
N ASN A 62 -3.67 -6.00 -25.41
CA ASN A 62 -2.72 -6.68 -24.53
C ASN A 62 -1.95 -5.70 -23.64
N LEU A 63 -1.92 -4.39 -23.93
CA LEU A 63 -1.35 -3.40 -23.02
C LEU A 63 -2.07 -3.44 -21.66
N LEU A 64 -3.40 -3.58 -21.66
CA LEU A 64 -4.18 -3.77 -20.44
C LEU A 64 -3.89 -5.09 -19.74
N LYS A 65 -3.51 -6.14 -20.49
CA LYS A 65 -3.10 -7.43 -19.92
C LYS A 65 -1.74 -7.32 -19.24
N VAL A 66 -0.80 -6.59 -19.83
CA VAL A 66 0.51 -6.28 -19.24
C VAL A 66 0.32 -5.43 -17.98
N GLU A 67 -0.49 -4.37 -18.05
CA GLU A 67 -0.85 -3.55 -16.88
C GLU A 67 -1.43 -4.40 -15.74
N LYS A 68 -2.35 -5.32 -16.05
CA LYS A 68 -2.89 -6.25 -15.06
C LYS A 68 -1.80 -7.14 -14.45
N GLY A 69 -0.88 -7.65 -15.26
CA GLY A 69 0.26 -8.45 -14.80
C GLY A 69 1.20 -7.67 -13.88
N ILE A 70 1.56 -6.43 -14.26
CA ILE A 70 2.37 -5.52 -13.45
C ILE A 70 1.68 -5.26 -12.11
N LYS A 71 0.38 -4.93 -12.14
CA LYS A 71 -0.41 -4.73 -10.92
C LYS A 71 -0.39 -5.96 -10.02
N GLU A 72 -0.68 -7.14 -10.54
CA GLU A 72 -0.69 -8.38 -9.77
C GLU A 72 0.69 -8.68 -9.16
N GLY A 73 1.76 -8.46 -9.94
CA GLY A 73 3.14 -8.59 -9.46
C GLY A 73 3.46 -7.63 -8.30
N LEU A 74 3.13 -6.35 -8.45
CA LEU A 74 3.35 -5.33 -7.42
C LEU A 74 2.53 -5.59 -6.15
N VAL A 75 1.27 -6.01 -6.30
CA VAL A 75 0.39 -6.37 -5.19
C VAL A 75 0.96 -7.59 -4.46
N ASN A 76 1.33 -8.64 -5.18
CA ASN A 76 1.90 -9.85 -4.56
C ASN A 76 3.22 -9.57 -3.85
N ASP A 77 4.09 -8.75 -4.43
CA ASP A 77 5.34 -8.33 -3.77
C ASP A 77 5.06 -7.52 -2.49
N ALA A 78 4.10 -6.60 -2.52
CA ALA A 78 3.71 -5.83 -1.34
C ALA A 78 3.13 -6.71 -0.22
N ILE A 79 2.27 -7.68 -0.57
CA ILE A 79 1.74 -8.68 0.38
C ILE A 79 2.88 -9.49 0.99
N ARG A 80 3.79 -9.99 0.15
CA ARG A 80 4.95 -10.78 0.60
C ARG A 80 5.84 -9.97 1.56
N LYS A 81 6.14 -8.72 1.22
CA LYS A 81 6.92 -7.80 2.07
C LYS A 81 6.22 -7.52 3.39
N TYR A 82 4.92 -7.26 3.36
CA TYR A 82 4.12 -7.05 4.56
C TYR A 82 4.22 -8.24 5.52
N PHE A 83 3.99 -9.46 5.03
CA PHE A 83 4.10 -10.67 5.85
C PHE A 83 5.53 -10.94 6.31
N ALA A 84 6.54 -10.62 5.50
CA ALA A 84 7.94 -10.69 5.92
C ALA A 84 8.23 -9.72 7.08
N TYR A 85 7.72 -8.48 7.02
CA TYR A 85 7.84 -7.51 8.10
C TYR A 85 7.11 -7.97 9.35
N LEU A 86 5.88 -8.48 9.23
CA LEU A 86 5.13 -9.02 10.36
C LEU A 86 5.87 -10.20 11.00
N LYS A 87 6.33 -11.17 10.20
CA LYS A 87 7.10 -12.33 10.67
C LYS A 87 8.39 -11.90 11.36
N SER A 88 9.02 -10.82 10.91
CA SER A 88 10.29 -10.35 11.49
C SER A 88 10.18 -10.02 12.99
N TYR A 89 9.02 -9.59 13.47
CA TYR A 89 8.76 -9.34 14.90
C TYR A 89 8.64 -10.62 15.74
N PHE A 90 8.41 -11.77 15.11
CA PHE A 90 8.28 -13.08 15.79
C PHE A 90 9.49 -13.99 15.54
N THR A 91 10.53 -13.48 14.87
CA THR A 91 11.79 -14.19 14.63
C THR A 91 12.94 -13.49 15.35
N PHE A 92 14.05 -14.18 15.62
CA PHE A 92 15.24 -13.58 16.23
C PHE A 92 15.85 -12.50 15.31
N PRO A 93 16.24 -11.31 15.83
CA PRO A 93 16.16 -10.85 17.22
C PRO A 93 14.83 -10.15 17.58
N GLY A 94 13.94 -9.93 16.61
CA GLY A 94 12.63 -9.27 16.76
C GLY A 94 11.77 -9.81 17.91
N ILE A 95 11.82 -11.12 18.15
CA ILE A 95 11.04 -11.78 19.20
C ILE A 95 11.33 -11.23 20.60
N PHE A 96 12.54 -10.75 20.89
CA PHE A 96 12.84 -10.12 22.18
C PHE A 96 12.05 -8.84 22.38
N TYR A 97 12.00 -7.98 21.35
CA TYR A 97 11.22 -6.74 21.40
C TYR A 97 9.73 -7.05 21.57
N THR A 98 9.22 -8.07 20.90
CA THR A 98 7.83 -8.49 21.02
C THR A 98 7.53 -9.02 22.42
N ILE A 99 8.38 -9.88 23.00
CA ILE A 99 8.21 -10.39 24.37
C ILE A 99 8.26 -9.24 25.38
N THR A 100 9.24 -8.35 25.28
CA THR A 100 9.33 -7.17 26.15
C THR A 100 8.09 -6.28 26.00
N GLY A 101 7.60 -6.07 24.77
CA GLY A 101 6.38 -5.33 24.50
C GLY A 101 5.14 -5.99 25.11
N VAL A 102 5.03 -7.33 25.04
CA VAL A 102 3.96 -8.10 25.70
C VAL A 102 4.02 -7.93 27.21
N MET A 103 5.18 -8.10 27.82
CA MET A 103 5.35 -7.96 29.28
C MET A 103 5.02 -6.55 29.75
N ALA A 104 5.52 -5.53 29.05
CA ALA A 104 5.25 -4.12 29.36
C ALA A 104 3.77 -3.77 29.20
N SER A 105 3.13 -4.24 28.12
CA SER A 105 1.71 -4.01 27.86
C SER A 105 0.83 -4.71 28.90
N TYR A 106 1.16 -5.96 29.27
CA TYR A 106 0.44 -6.69 30.31
C TYR A 106 0.53 -5.97 31.66
N TYR A 107 1.74 -5.55 32.05
CA TYR A 107 1.94 -4.77 33.27
C TYR A 107 1.14 -3.46 33.23
N PHE A 108 1.19 -2.74 32.11
CA PHE A 108 0.46 -1.49 31.92
C PHE A 108 -1.05 -1.65 32.09
N PHE A 109 -1.66 -2.66 31.48
CA PHE A 109 -3.10 -2.88 31.56
C PHE A 109 -3.54 -3.48 32.90
N SER A 110 -2.75 -4.36 33.51
CA SER A 110 -3.09 -5.01 34.78
C SER A 110 -2.91 -4.08 36.00
N TYR A 111 -1.87 -3.25 36.02
CA TYR A 111 -1.53 -2.44 37.19
C TYR A 111 -2.20 -1.06 37.20
N SER A 112 -2.45 -0.46 36.03
CA SER A 112 -2.95 0.92 35.95
C SER A 112 -4.46 1.05 36.23
N ALA A 113 -5.18 -0.07 36.41
CA ALA A 113 -6.61 -0.11 36.71
C ALA A 113 -7.46 0.84 35.83
N PHE A 114 -7.21 0.84 34.51
CA PHE A 114 -7.91 1.72 33.59
C PHE A 114 -9.42 1.46 33.57
N SER A 115 -10.19 2.54 33.50
CA SER A 115 -11.62 2.40 33.22
C SER A 115 -11.81 1.81 31.81
N PRO A 116 -12.87 1.03 31.58
CA PRO A 116 -13.18 0.45 30.27
C PRO A 116 -13.17 1.49 29.13
N GLY A 117 -13.61 2.72 29.41
CA GLY A 117 -13.60 3.83 28.45
C GLY A 117 -12.20 4.23 27.98
N ILE A 118 -11.20 4.24 28.86
CA ILE A 118 -9.82 4.55 28.47
C ILE A 118 -9.26 3.44 27.57
N ILE A 119 -9.53 2.17 27.91
CA ILE A 119 -9.09 1.03 27.11
C ILE A 119 -9.71 1.10 25.71
N PHE A 120 -11.00 1.41 25.62
CA PHE A 120 -11.68 1.63 24.34
C PHE A 120 -10.98 2.70 23.49
N TRP A 121 -10.62 3.85 24.07
CA TRP A 121 -9.92 4.90 23.33
C TRP A 121 -8.52 4.51 22.85
N ILE A 122 -7.77 3.74 23.64
CA ILE A 122 -6.46 3.20 23.22
C ILE A 122 -6.63 2.32 21.98
N PHE A 123 -7.63 1.43 21.98
CA PHE A 123 -7.92 0.57 20.83
C PHE A 123 -8.46 1.34 19.63
N ALA A 124 -9.32 2.34 19.85
CA ALA A 124 -9.79 3.22 18.79
C ALA A 124 -8.62 3.92 18.09
N PHE A 125 -7.65 4.44 18.85
CA PHE A 125 -6.45 5.04 18.30
C PHE A 125 -5.63 4.03 17.50
N LEU A 126 -5.44 2.82 18.02
CA LEU A 126 -4.72 1.74 17.34
C LEU A 126 -5.36 1.36 16.00
N VAL A 127 -6.69 1.38 15.92
CA VAL A 127 -7.46 1.04 14.71
C VAL A 127 -7.49 2.21 13.71
N ILE A 128 -7.42 3.45 14.17
CA ILE A 128 -7.37 4.65 13.32
C ILE A 128 -5.97 4.90 12.76
N ALA A 129 -4.91 4.47 13.44
CA ALA A 129 -3.52 4.68 13.03
C ALA A 129 -3.21 4.28 11.56
N PRO A 130 -3.67 3.12 11.02
CA PRO A 130 -3.53 2.80 9.59
C PRO A 130 -4.10 3.88 8.67
N SER A 131 -5.28 4.42 8.99
CA SER A 131 -5.92 5.46 8.18
C SER A 131 -5.13 6.75 8.20
N VAL A 132 -4.54 7.11 9.34
CA VAL A 132 -3.64 8.28 9.43
C VAL A 132 -2.41 8.05 8.55
N ILE A 133 -1.78 6.87 8.61
CA ILE A 133 -0.63 6.53 7.76
C ILE A 133 -0.99 6.63 6.27
N TRP A 134 -2.19 6.15 5.90
CA TRP A 134 -2.70 6.25 4.53
C TRP A 134 -2.97 7.68 4.08
N LEU A 135 -3.56 8.52 4.94
CA LEU A 135 -3.76 9.94 4.64
C LEU A 135 -2.42 10.67 4.48
N MET A 136 -1.44 10.38 5.34
CA MET A 136 -0.08 10.91 5.19
C MET A 136 0.54 10.51 3.85
N ARG A 137 0.31 9.27 3.40
CA ARG A 137 0.72 8.82 2.07
C ARG A 137 0.07 9.63 0.96
N LEU A 138 -1.27 9.75 0.97
CA LEU A 138 -1.98 10.50 -0.07
C LEU A 138 -1.51 11.95 -0.17
N TYR A 139 -1.20 12.57 0.97
CA TYR A 139 -0.62 13.91 1.02
C TYR A 139 0.79 13.94 0.42
N ASN A 140 1.70 13.07 0.89
CA ASN A 140 3.10 13.07 0.46
C ASN A 140 3.29 12.65 -1.01
N THR A 141 2.42 11.80 -1.55
CA THR A 141 2.50 11.41 -2.95
C THR A 141 1.82 12.41 -3.88
N GLY A 142 1.19 13.48 -3.37
CA GLY A 142 0.53 14.50 -4.19
C GLY A 142 -0.82 14.08 -4.79
N TYR A 143 -1.40 12.96 -4.35
CA TYR A 143 -2.76 12.55 -4.79
C TYR A 143 -3.82 13.59 -4.42
N ILE A 144 -3.65 14.25 -3.28
CA ILE A 144 -4.57 15.32 -2.84
C ILE A 144 -4.47 16.56 -3.73
N LEU A 145 -3.33 16.74 -4.41
CA LEU A 145 -3.05 17.89 -5.28
C LEU A 145 -3.27 17.57 -6.76
N ASP A 146 -3.80 16.38 -7.10
CA ASP A 146 -3.96 15.86 -8.46
C ASP A 146 -2.66 15.86 -9.31
N THR A 147 -1.50 15.90 -8.66
CA THR A 147 -0.21 15.96 -9.36
C THR A 147 0.29 14.59 -9.83
N THR A 148 -0.36 13.50 -9.43
CA THR A 148 0.14 12.13 -9.66
C THR A 148 -0.94 11.13 -10.06
N ARG A 149 -0.61 10.23 -10.99
CA ARG A 149 -1.44 9.08 -11.41
C ARG A 149 -1.59 8.02 -10.32
N LYS A 150 -2.70 7.27 -10.36
CA LYS A 150 -3.00 6.17 -9.43
C LYS A 150 -1.91 5.10 -9.47
N SER A 151 -1.50 4.62 -8.30
CA SER A 151 -0.55 3.52 -8.17
C SER A 151 -1.29 2.20 -8.16
N ALA A 152 -0.71 1.18 -8.77
CA ALA A 152 -1.22 -0.19 -8.71
C ALA A 152 -1.41 -0.69 -7.26
N ARG A 153 -0.67 -0.13 -6.30
CA ARG A 153 -0.68 -0.52 -4.89
C ARG A 153 -1.76 0.17 -4.06
N ASP A 154 -2.39 1.24 -4.56
CA ASP A 154 -3.36 2.05 -3.80
C ASP A 154 -4.51 1.22 -3.23
N LYS A 155 -5.06 0.30 -4.02
CA LYS A 155 -6.18 -0.56 -3.59
C LYS A 155 -5.77 -1.56 -2.51
N LEU A 156 -4.54 -2.06 -2.55
CA LEU A 156 -4.01 -2.95 -1.52
C LEU A 156 -3.82 -2.17 -0.21
N PHE A 157 -3.32 -0.95 -0.31
CA PHE A 157 -3.13 -0.06 0.82
C PHE A 157 -4.43 0.34 1.50
N GLU A 158 -5.45 0.71 0.71
CA GLU A 158 -6.82 0.93 1.20
C GLU A 158 -7.38 -0.32 1.87
N THR A 159 -7.10 -1.51 1.31
CA THR A 159 -7.55 -2.78 1.91
C THR A 159 -6.89 -3.01 3.25
N PHE A 160 -5.56 -2.87 3.35
CA PHE A 160 -4.85 -3.04 4.62
C PHE A 160 -5.29 -2.01 5.66
N THR A 161 -5.47 -0.75 5.28
CA THR A 161 -5.88 0.29 6.24
C THR A 161 -7.32 0.11 6.71
N GLY A 162 -8.20 -0.44 5.86
CA GLY A 162 -9.58 -0.77 6.20
C GLY A 162 -9.75 -2.04 7.04
N VAL A 163 -8.81 -2.99 7.02
CA VAL A 163 -8.92 -4.27 7.75
C VAL A 163 -9.06 -4.06 9.27
N PRO A 164 -8.22 -3.27 9.95
CA PRO A 164 -8.39 -2.99 11.37
C PRO A 164 -9.74 -2.34 11.71
N ILE A 165 -10.27 -1.47 10.84
CA ILE A 165 -11.59 -0.86 11.04
C ILE A 165 -12.69 -1.92 10.92
N ARG A 166 -12.62 -2.78 9.90
CA ARG A 166 -13.63 -3.80 9.61
C ARG A 166 -13.66 -4.92 10.66
N ILE A 167 -12.50 -5.33 11.16
CA ILE A 167 -12.36 -6.45 12.12
C ILE A 167 -12.37 -5.94 13.58
N GLY A 168 -11.82 -4.76 13.83
CA GLY A 168 -11.74 -4.19 15.17
C GLY A 168 -12.94 -3.30 15.50
N LEU A 169 -13.08 -2.19 14.78
CA LEU A 169 -14.00 -1.11 15.17
C LEU A 169 -15.47 -1.49 15.00
N ILE A 170 -15.83 -2.16 13.89
CA ILE A 170 -17.23 -2.56 13.63
C ILE A 170 -17.71 -3.58 14.68
N PRO A 171 -17.00 -4.70 14.93
CA PRO A 171 -17.40 -5.63 15.98
C PRO A 171 -17.34 -5.01 17.38
N MET A 172 -16.33 -4.18 17.70
CA MET A 172 -16.28 -3.48 18.99
C MET A 172 -17.46 -2.52 19.20
N ALA A 173 -17.88 -1.79 18.17
CA ALA A 173 -19.03 -0.90 18.24
C ALA A 173 -20.33 -1.70 18.42
N PHE A 174 -20.52 -2.79 17.68
CA PHE A 174 -21.70 -3.66 17.80
C PHE A 174 -21.75 -4.42 19.14
N ILE A 175 -20.61 -4.89 19.64
CA ILE A 175 -20.51 -5.63 20.91
C ILE A 175 -20.69 -4.68 22.11
N ASN A 176 -20.20 -3.44 22.03
CA ASN A 176 -20.41 -2.44 23.08
C ASN A 176 -21.85 -1.92 23.15
N LEU A 177 -22.59 -1.90 22.03
CA LEU A 177 -24.02 -1.55 22.00
C LEU A 177 -24.93 -2.65 22.59
N THR A 178 -24.39 -3.86 22.80
CA THR A 178 -25.16 -5.06 23.20
C THR A 178 -24.81 -5.58 24.61
N ASP A 179 -24.32 -4.70 25.50
CA ASP A 179 -24.18 -4.93 26.96
C ASP A 179 -23.09 -5.92 27.46
N TYR A 180 -21.90 -5.99 26.83
CA TYR A 180 -20.86 -6.98 27.23
C TYR A 180 -19.44 -6.48 27.58
N LYS A 181 -19.11 -6.56 28.88
CA LYS A 181 -18.10 -7.39 29.60
C LYS A 181 -16.69 -7.68 29.05
N ILE A 182 -16.34 -7.52 27.78
CA ILE A 182 -14.96 -7.85 27.30
C ILE A 182 -13.93 -6.89 27.92
N TRP A 183 -14.36 -5.65 28.12
CA TRP A 183 -13.58 -4.60 28.81
C TRP A 183 -13.81 -4.58 30.32
N GLN A 184 -14.74 -5.38 30.86
CA GLN A 184 -15.00 -5.45 32.28
C GLN A 184 -14.21 -6.61 32.88
N GLU A 185 -13.33 -6.25 33.81
CA GLU A 185 -12.60 -7.07 34.79
C GLU A 185 -11.80 -8.29 34.27
N ASN A 186 -10.50 -8.28 34.59
CA ASN A 186 -9.55 -9.39 34.58
C ASN A 186 -9.18 -10.07 33.24
N ASN A 187 -9.72 -9.65 32.10
CA ASN A 187 -9.33 -10.16 30.79
C ASN A 187 -8.07 -9.48 30.20
N TYR A 188 -7.11 -9.09 31.04
CA TYR A 188 -5.91 -8.35 30.64
C TYR A 188 -5.02 -9.10 29.64
N TYR A 189 -5.06 -10.43 29.64
CA TYR A 189 -4.34 -11.25 28.66
C TYR A 189 -4.83 -10.99 27.23
N PHE A 190 -6.15 -10.96 27.00
CA PHE A 190 -6.72 -10.71 25.68
C PHE A 190 -6.45 -9.28 25.24
N ILE A 191 -6.66 -8.31 26.14
CA ILE A 191 -6.37 -6.89 25.89
C ILE A 191 -4.90 -6.73 25.46
N THR A 192 -3.97 -7.35 26.18
CA THR A 192 -2.54 -7.31 25.85
C THR A 192 -2.25 -7.93 24.49
N LEU A 193 -2.81 -9.12 24.21
CA LEU A 193 -2.59 -9.82 22.95
C LEU A 193 -3.07 -8.99 21.76
N PHE A 194 -4.31 -8.48 21.81
CA PHE A 194 -4.87 -7.66 20.74
C PHE A 194 -4.10 -6.34 20.58
N PHE A 195 -3.69 -5.72 21.67
CA PHE A 195 -2.88 -4.51 21.62
C PHE A 195 -1.55 -4.75 20.92
N VAL A 196 -0.80 -5.78 21.33
CA VAL A 196 0.49 -6.11 20.71
C VAL A 196 0.33 -6.49 19.25
N ILE A 197 -0.66 -7.31 18.90
CA ILE A 197 -0.93 -7.66 17.50
C ILE A 197 -1.24 -6.40 16.69
N GLY A 198 -2.08 -5.50 17.20
CA GLY A 198 -2.41 -4.25 16.50
C GLY A 198 -1.21 -3.30 16.39
N VAL A 199 -0.33 -3.24 17.39
CA VAL A 199 0.92 -2.47 17.31
C VAL A 199 1.84 -3.06 16.24
N VAL A 200 2.07 -4.38 16.26
CA VAL A 200 2.90 -5.08 15.27
C VAL A 200 2.34 -4.91 13.86
N TYR A 201 1.01 -5.01 13.72
CA TYR A 201 0.30 -4.74 12.47
C TYR A 201 0.61 -3.32 11.94
N ASN A 202 0.42 -2.31 12.79
CA ASN A 202 0.66 -0.91 12.44
C ASN A 202 2.13 -0.64 12.09
N LEU A 203 3.08 -1.23 12.82
CA LEU A 203 4.49 -1.09 12.54
C LEU A 203 4.90 -1.77 11.23
N ALA A 204 4.36 -2.97 10.94
CA ALA A 204 4.60 -3.66 9.68
C ALA A 204 4.03 -2.88 8.50
N LEU A 205 2.83 -2.30 8.67
CA LEU A 205 2.19 -1.45 7.67
C LEU A 205 2.95 -0.14 7.46
N TYR A 206 3.36 0.55 8.53
CA TYR A 206 4.19 1.75 8.44
C TYR A 206 5.50 1.47 7.70
N ARG A 207 6.17 0.35 7.99
CA ARG A 207 7.40 -0.05 7.31
C ARG A 207 7.18 -0.32 5.81
N LEU A 208 6.04 -0.91 5.46
CA LEU A 208 5.65 -1.09 4.06
C LEU A 208 5.47 0.25 3.33
N TYR A 209 4.91 1.26 4.01
CA TYR A 209 4.74 2.61 3.44
C TYR A 209 6.01 3.46 3.45
N LYS A 210 6.93 3.25 4.39
CA LYS A 210 8.20 3.99 4.50
C LYS A 210 9.01 3.92 3.21
N ASP A 211 9.01 2.78 2.55
CA ASP A 211 9.70 2.60 1.27
C ASP A 211 9.08 3.46 0.16
N GLU A 212 7.79 3.83 0.25
CA GLU A 212 7.15 4.76 -0.68
C GLU A 212 7.37 6.22 -0.30
N PHE A 213 7.35 6.54 0.99
CA PHE A 213 7.63 7.89 1.48
C PHE A 213 9.04 8.38 1.11
N ASN A 214 10.03 7.50 1.17
CA ASN A 214 11.42 7.85 0.86
C ASN A 214 11.70 7.98 -0.65
N ASN A 215 10.85 7.37 -1.49
CA ASN A 215 11.01 7.35 -2.94
C ASN A 215 10.01 8.27 -3.66
N ALA A 216 9.18 9.00 -2.92
CA ALA A 216 8.33 10.03 -3.50
C ALA A 216 9.24 11.16 -4.04
N PRO A 217 9.04 11.62 -5.28
CA PRO A 217 9.79 12.77 -5.78
C PRO A 217 9.55 13.94 -4.82
N ALA A 218 10.62 14.54 -4.33
CA ALA A 218 10.53 15.78 -3.57
C ALA A 218 9.84 16.81 -4.46
N ILE A 219 8.71 17.33 -3.99
CA ILE A 219 8.01 18.47 -4.60
C ILE A 219 8.92 19.71 -4.46
#